data_AF-D3BLC3-F1
#
_entry.id   AF-D3BLC3-F1
#
_cell.length_a   1.000
_cell.length_b   1.000
_cell.length_c   1.000
_cell.angle_alpha   90.00
_cell.angle_beta   90.00
_cell.angle_gamma   90.00
#
_symmetry.space_group_name_H-M   'P 1'
#
loop_
_entity.id
_entity.type
_entity.pdbx_description
1 polymer ?
#
loop_
_entity_poly.entity_id
_entity_poly.type
_entity_poly.pdbx_seq_one_letter_code
_entity_poly.pdbx_strand_id
1 'polypeptide(L)'
;MIHVVLVINRIKDIQTNIQTTCDSLKLKVVEYKQLQQTEQEIESKFKELHEFLVVEEHRLKIPIIDSKQQLEQQIDKQVMTYTTDNYQITTIIRSISQCSDHNEFISSNNNILFYFDDLNNNDDHSLLDKILEHNKTIKLYNFDDQQSTSQQYHLTFKNETNQSNQESNSIIICPITKTFVINEMIGVDEYSFMSACYDSQDHIYLFDGHGKNRVYIYRYNINNSTFERYTTIDITTYSHHITFLLKGYFYSFTPETKKIVKFDINSKTTADY
;
A
#
# COMPACT_ATOMS: atom_id res chain seq x y z
N MET A 1 39.26 79.84 4.69
CA MET A 1 37.78 79.95 4.58
C MET A 1 37.17 78.83 3.73
N ILE A 2 37.63 78.60 2.49
CA ILE A 2 37.07 77.59 1.56
C ILE A 2 37.07 76.16 2.13
N HIS A 3 38.16 75.72 2.77
CA HIS A 3 38.27 74.37 3.33
C HIS A 3 37.23 74.07 4.41
N VAL A 4 36.91 75.07 5.26
CA VAL A 4 35.93 74.92 6.34
C VAL A 4 34.52 74.76 5.77
N VAL A 5 34.19 75.49 4.70
CA VAL A 5 32.89 75.39 4.00
C VAL A 5 32.69 74.01 3.37
N LEU A 6 33.73 73.45 2.72
CA LEU A 6 33.66 72.10 2.14
C LEU A 6 33.45 71.02 3.20
N VAL A 7 34.10 71.13 4.36
CA VAL A 7 33.92 70.19 5.48
C VAL A 7 32.50 70.28 6.04
N ILE A 8 31.96 71.48 6.22
CA ILE A 8 30.57 71.69 6.71
C ILE A 8 29.55 71.09 5.74
N ASN A 9 29.71 71.29 4.43
CA ASN A 9 28.80 70.72 3.44
C ASN A 9 28.84 69.19 3.46
N ARG A 10 30.02 68.57 3.53
CA ARG A 10 30.15 67.12 3.66
C ARG A 10 29.47 66.57 4.92
N ILE A 11 29.59 67.27 6.06
CA ILE A 11 28.93 66.87 7.30
C ILE A 11 27.40 66.92 7.14
N LYS A 12 26.86 67.95 6.49
CA LYS A 12 25.42 68.06 6.21
C LYS A 12 24.91 66.94 5.30
N ASP A 13 25.67 66.59 4.26
CA ASP A 13 25.32 65.51 3.35
C ASP A 13 25.30 64.16 4.08
N ILE A 14 26.31 63.91 4.92
CA ILE A 14 26.36 62.71 5.76
C ILE A 14 25.17 62.66 6.72
N GLN A 15 24.85 63.77 7.38
CA GLN A 15 23.71 63.83 8.31
C GLN A 15 22.39 63.56 7.59
N THR A 16 22.22 64.11 6.39
CA THR A 16 21.02 63.88 5.56
C THR A 16 20.93 62.41 5.17
N ASN A 17 22.01 61.81 4.70
CA ASN A 17 22.06 60.40 4.32
C ASN A 17 21.76 59.46 5.50
N ILE A 18 22.29 59.76 6.68
CA ILE A 18 22.02 58.99 7.91
C ILE A 18 20.53 59.09 8.26
N GLN A 19 19.95 60.29 8.19
CA GLN A 19 18.55 60.50 8.51
C GLN A 19 17.63 59.76 7.53
N THR A 20 17.85 59.89 6.22
CA THR A 20 17.08 59.18 5.18
C THR A 20 17.21 57.67 5.35
N THR A 21 18.41 57.17 5.66
CA THR A 21 18.64 55.73 5.90
C THR A 21 17.88 55.25 7.14
N CYS A 22 17.91 56.01 8.22
CA CYS A 22 17.21 55.69 9.46
C CYS A 22 15.69 55.66 9.26
N ASP A 23 15.14 56.63 8.52
CA ASP A 23 13.71 56.68 8.25
C ASP A 23 13.26 55.57 7.29
N SER A 24 14.09 55.24 6.28
CA SER A 24 13.88 54.08 5.42
C SER A 24 13.89 52.77 6.23
N LEU A 25 14.81 52.62 7.18
CA LEU A 25 14.89 51.44 8.04
C LEU A 25 13.65 51.32 8.93
N LYS A 26 13.19 52.42 9.53
CA LYS A 26 11.94 52.41 10.34
C LYS A 26 10.75 51.95 9.52
N LEU A 27 10.62 52.43 8.29
CA LEU A 27 9.52 52.04 7.40
C LEU A 27 9.57 50.53 7.08
N LYS A 28 10.76 50.00 6.75
CA LYS A 28 10.94 48.55 6.53
C LYS A 28 10.65 47.72 7.78
N VAL A 29 10.97 48.21 8.98
CA VAL A 29 10.63 47.52 10.24
C VAL A 29 9.12 47.47 10.47
N VAL A 30 8.39 48.53 10.12
CA VAL A 30 6.91 48.53 10.19
C VAL A 30 6.33 47.54 9.19
N GLU A 31 6.81 47.55 7.95
CA GLU A 31 6.39 46.61 6.90
C GLU A 31 6.65 45.15 7.32
N TYR A 32 7.84 44.84 7.84
CA TYR A 32 8.18 43.52 8.35
C TYR A 32 7.21 43.05 9.44
N LYS A 33 6.84 43.93 10.38
CA LYS A 33 5.87 43.59 11.45
C LYS A 33 4.48 43.29 10.89
N GLN A 34 4.03 44.03 9.88
CA GLN A 34 2.74 43.79 9.21
C GLN A 34 2.73 42.45 8.46
N LEU A 35 3.84 42.11 7.80
CA LEU A 35 4.00 40.82 7.13
C LEU A 35 3.99 39.68 8.15
N GLN A 36 4.72 39.83 9.26
CA GLN A 36 4.74 38.83 10.34
C GLN A 36 3.35 38.63 10.96
N GLN A 37 2.58 39.69 11.16
CA GLN A 37 1.21 39.58 11.64
C GLN A 37 0.31 38.85 10.62
N THR A 38 0.40 39.23 9.34
CA THR A 38 -0.36 38.58 8.27
C THR A 38 -0.04 37.07 8.19
N GLU A 39 1.23 36.70 8.33
CA GLU A 39 1.68 35.30 8.36
C GLU A 39 1.02 34.52 9.50
N GLN A 40 1.00 35.08 10.71
CA GLN A 40 0.35 34.47 11.88
C GLN A 40 -1.16 34.33 11.71
N GLU A 41 -1.82 35.33 11.12
CA GLU A 41 -3.26 35.27 10.82
C GLU A 41 -3.59 34.17 9.81
N ILE A 42 -2.77 34.03 8.77
CA ILE A 42 -2.89 32.96 7.77
C ILE A 42 -2.73 31.60 8.45
N GLU A 43 -1.68 31.41 9.26
CA GLU A 43 -1.42 30.16 9.98
C GLU A 43 -2.60 29.78 10.88
N SER A 44 -3.14 30.75 11.64
CA SER A 44 -4.31 30.54 12.49
C SER A 44 -5.54 30.11 11.69
N LYS A 45 -5.80 30.74 10.52
CA LYS A 45 -6.94 30.39 9.67
C LYS A 45 -6.81 29.00 9.06
N PHE A 46 -5.61 28.60 8.65
CA PHE A 46 -5.36 27.24 8.17
C PHE A 46 -5.56 26.20 9.27
N LYS A 47 -5.16 26.52 10.51
CA LYS A 47 -5.40 25.64 11.66
C LYS A 47 -6.89 25.45 11.94
N GLU A 48 -7.67 26.54 12.00
CA GLU A 48 -9.13 26.49 12.16
C GLU A 48 -9.79 25.65 11.06
N LEU A 49 -9.39 25.85 9.80
CA LEU A 49 -9.90 25.09 8.67
C LEU A 49 -9.58 23.60 8.79
N HIS A 50 -8.35 23.26 9.19
CA HIS A 50 -7.94 21.87 9.38
C HIS A 50 -8.78 21.19 10.47
N GLU A 51 -8.95 21.82 11.63
CA GLU A 51 -9.78 21.30 12.72
C GLU A 51 -11.23 21.08 12.27
N PHE A 52 -11.80 22.01 11.50
CA PHE A 52 -13.14 21.85 10.91
C PHE A 52 -13.23 20.65 9.96
N LEU A 53 -12.26 20.50 9.06
CA LEU A 53 -12.25 19.41 8.08
C LEU A 53 -12.15 18.03 8.75
N VAL A 54 -11.34 17.91 9.81
CA VAL A 54 -11.23 16.65 10.58
C VAL A 54 -12.59 16.28 11.19
N VAL A 55 -13.30 17.24 11.78
CA VAL A 55 -14.63 17.02 12.37
C VAL A 55 -15.65 16.58 11.30
N GLU A 56 -15.69 17.27 10.15
CA GLU A 56 -16.59 16.93 9.06
C GLU A 56 -16.27 15.56 8.44
N GLU A 57 -15.00 15.21 8.30
CA GLU A 57 -14.58 13.89 7.85
C GLU A 57 -15.11 12.78 8.77
N HIS A 58 -14.94 12.94 10.08
CA HIS A 58 -15.48 11.99 11.05
C HIS A 58 -17.01 11.90 11.01
N ARG A 59 -17.70 13.04 10.90
CA ARG A 59 -19.16 13.11 10.80
C ARG A 59 -19.69 12.35 9.58
N LEU A 60 -18.99 12.40 8.46
CA LEU A 60 -19.36 11.71 7.22
C LEU A 60 -19.00 10.21 7.24
N LYS A 61 -17.89 9.81 7.88
CA LYS A 61 -17.44 8.42 7.92
C LYS A 61 -18.31 7.51 8.78
N ILE A 62 -18.76 8.00 9.93
CA ILE A 62 -19.55 7.21 10.90
C ILE A 62 -20.73 6.48 10.26
N PRO A 63 -21.68 7.16 9.57
CA PRO A 63 -22.86 6.48 9.02
C PRO A 63 -22.50 5.45 7.93
N ILE A 64 -21.41 5.65 7.19
CA ILE A 64 -20.94 4.70 6.17
C ILE A 64 -20.41 3.43 6.84
N ILE A 65 -19.62 3.58 7.91
CA ILE A 65 -19.09 2.45 8.68
C ILE A 65 -20.23 1.67 9.32
N ASP A 66 -21.17 2.36 9.96
CA ASP A 66 -22.34 1.73 10.60
C ASP A 66 -23.19 0.98 9.57
N SER A 67 -23.45 1.58 8.40
CA SER A 67 -24.20 0.93 7.32
C SER A 67 -23.47 -0.30 6.78
N LYS A 68 -22.14 -0.23 6.64
CA LYS A 68 -21.32 -1.38 6.21
C LYS A 68 -21.40 -2.52 7.21
N GLN A 69 -21.26 -2.24 8.50
CA GLN A 69 -21.37 -3.24 9.56
C GLN A 69 -22.76 -3.89 9.60
N GLN A 70 -23.82 -3.10 9.42
CA GLN A 70 -25.18 -3.63 9.33
C GLN A 70 -25.37 -4.54 8.12
N LEU A 71 -24.80 -4.18 6.97
CA LEU A 71 -24.84 -5.02 5.76
C LEU A 71 -24.08 -6.33 5.96
N GLU A 72 -22.88 -6.28 6.55
CA GLU A 72 -22.10 -7.49 6.88
C GLU A 72 -22.91 -8.43 7.78
N GLN A 73 -23.51 -7.92 8.86
CA GLN A 73 -24.36 -8.72 9.75
C GLN A 73 -25.59 -9.32 9.04
N GLN A 74 -26.20 -8.58 8.11
CA GLN A 74 -27.34 -9.08 7.32
C GLN A 74 -26.91 -10.19 6.36
N ILE A 75 -25.76 -10.02 5.69
CA ILE A 75 -25.19 -11.04 4.81
C ILE A 75 -24.88 -12.29 5.62
N ASP A 76 -24.19 -12.17 6.75
CA ASP A 76 -23.85 -13.31 7.60
C ASP A 76 -25.09 -14.05 8.07
N LYS A 77 -26.14 -13.32 8.48
CA LYS A 77 -27.42 -13.92 8.85
C LYS A 77 -28.07 -14.69 7.69
N GLN A 78 -28.05 -14.12 6.48
CA GLN A 78 -28.57 -14.79 5.30
C GLN A 78 -27.75 -16.03 4.94
N VAL A 79 -26.43 -15.92 4.88
CA VAL A 79 -25.51 -17.03 4.61
C VAL A 79 -25.69 -18.16 5.62
N MET A 80 -25.77 -17.86 6.92
CA MET A 80 -26.03 -18.86 7.96
C MET A 80 -27.36 -19.59 7.75
N THR A 81 -28.42 -18.88 7.36
CA THR A 81 -29.73 -19.46 7.06
C THR A 81 -29.66 -20.42 5.87
N TYR A 82 -28.91 -20.08 4.82
CA TYR A 82 -28.79 -20.93 3.63
C TYR A 82 -27.84 -22.11 3.80
N THR A 83 -26.76 -21.95 4.56
CA THR A 83 -25.68 -22.94 4.64
C THR A 83 -25.82 -23.91 5.81
N THR A 84 -26.51 -23.54 6.89
CA THR A 84 -26.53 -24.38 8.09
C THR A 84 -27.82 -25.19 8.17
N ASP A 85 -29.00 -24.58 8.08
CA ASP A 85 -30.28 -25.27 8.37
C ASP A 85 -30.69 -26.31 7.31
N ASN A 86 -30.38 -26.05 6.05
CA ASN A 86 -30.70 -26.96 4.94
C ASN A 86 -29.71 -28.15 4.80
N TYR A 87 -28.51 -28.02 5.38
CA TYR A 87 -27.48 -29.05 5.34
C TYR A 87 -27.18 -29.67 6.70
N GLN A 88 -27.95 -29.33 7.76
CA GLN A 88 -27.83 -30.03 9.03
C GLN A 88 -28.09 -31.52 8.81
N ILE A 89 -27.24 -32.35 9.41
CA ILE A 89 -27.36 -33.82 9.37
C ILE A 89 -28.77 -34.26 9.77
N THR A 90 -29.41 -33.56 10.71
CA THR A 90 -30.79 -33.79 11.14
C THR A 90 -31.82 -33.54 10.02
N THR A 91 -31.67 -32.45 9.27
CA THR A 91 -32.51 -32.14 8.11
C THR A 91 -32.34 -33.18 7.00
N ILE A 92 -31.10 -33.60 6.73
CA ILE A 92 -30.77 -34.64 5.75
C ILE A 92 -31.34 -36.00 6.18
N ILE A 93 -31.11 -36.43 7.43
CA ILE A 93 -31.65 -37.69 7.98
C ILE A 93 -33.17 -37.69 7.93
N ARG A 94 -33.81 -36.58 8.29
CA ARG A 94 -35.27 -36.44 8.20
C ARG A 94 -35.75 -36.59 6.76
N SER A 95 -35.10 -35.92 5.82
CA SER A 95 -35.42 -36.03 4.39
C SER A 95 -35.29 -37.47 3.88
N ILE A 96 -34.19 -38.16 4.22
CA ILE A 96 -33.98 -39.58 3.90
C ILE A 96 -35.10 -40.45 4.50
N SER A 97 -35.48 -40.21 5.75
CA SER A 97 -36.51 -40.99 6.43
C SER A 97 -37.94 -40.81 5.88
N GLN A 98 -38.17 -39.72 5.14
CA GLN A 98 -39.47 -39.38 4.56
C GLN A 98 -39.63 -39.89 3.12
N CYS A 99 -38.53 -40.21 2.44
CA CYS A 99 -38.55 -40.76 1.09
C CYS A 99 -38.66 -42.28 1.11
N SER A 100 -39.47 -42.84 0.22
CA SER A 100 -39.68 -44.29 0.10
C SER A 100 -38.58 -44.98 -0.71
N ASP A 101 -37.94 -44.25 -1.62
CA ASP A 101 -36.82 -44.72 -2.42
C ASP A 101 -35.80 -43.62 -2.76
N HIS A 102 -34.72 -44.02 -3.41
CA HIS A 102 -33.60 -43.16 -3.77
C HIS A 102 -33.97 -42.06 -4.78
N ASN A 103 -34.84 -42.36 -5.74
CA ASN A 103 -35.23 -41.40 -6.78
C ASN A 103 -36.16 -40.32 -6.20
N GLU A 104 -37.05 -40.71 -5.29
CA GLU A 104 -37.88 -39.78 -4.53
C GLU A 104 -37.01 -38.86 -3.66
N PHE A 105 -35.96 -39.39 -3.04
CA PHE A 105 -35.00 -38.57 -2.29
C PHE A 105 -34.27 -37.56 -3.18
N ILE A 106 -33.70 -37.98 -4.31
CA ILE A 106 -32.98 -37.07 -5.22
C ILE A 106 -33.91 -35.96 -5.71
N SER A 107 -35.10 -36.33 -6.21
CA SER A 107 -36.06 -35.36 -6.76
C SER A 107 -36.58 -34.39 -5.70
N SER A 108 -36.84 -34.86 -4.48
CA SER A 108 -37.32 -34.00 -3.37
C SER A 108 -36.26 -33.02 -2.87
N ASN A 109 -34.97 -33.31 -3.10
CA ASN A 109 -33.85 -32.47 -2.65
C ASN A 109 -33.08 -31.80 -3.80
N ASN A 110 -33.62 -31.84 -5.03
CA ASN A 110 -32.91 -31.37 -6.21
C ASN A 110 -32.62 -29.86 -6.18
N ASN A 111 -33.42 -29.08 -5.47
CA ASN A 111 -33.23 -27.63 -5.34
C ASN A 111 -32.37 -27.22 -4.12
N ILE A 112 -31.84 -28.20 -3.38
CA ILE A 112 -31.14 -27.95 -2.10
C ILE A 112 -29.79 -28.69 -2.08
N LEU A 113 -29.80 -30.02 -2.09
CA LEU A 113 -28.56 -30.84 -2.01
C LEU A 113 -27.93 -31.10 -3.38
N PHE A 114 -28.75 -31.16 -4.42
CA PHE A 114 -28.33 -31.49 -5.78
C PHE A 114 -28.58 -30.34 -6.76
N TYR A 115 -28.70 -29.10 -6.26
CA TYR A 115 -28.94 -27.96 -7.13
C TYR A 115 -27.68 -27.67 -7.94
N PHE A 116 -27.71 -28.10 -9.20
CA PHE A 116 -26.75 -27.71 -10.20
C PHE A 116 -27.31 -26.47 -10.89
N ASP A 117 -26.57 -25.36 -10.79
CA ASP A 117 -26.86 -24.18 -11.58
C ASP A 117 -26.59 -24.57 -13.04
N ASP A 118 -27.64 -24.91 -13.78
CA ASP A 118 -27.63 -25.32 -15.21
C ASP A 118 -27.17 -24.19 -16.16
N LEU A 119 -26.45 -23.18 -15.65
CA LEU A 119 -26.09 -21.97 -16.37
C LEU A 119 -24.89 -22.13 -17.30
N ASN A 120 -24.32 -23.32 -17.48
CA ASN A 120 -23.41 -23.58 -18.61
C ASN A 120 -23.52 -25.03 -19.10
N ASN A 121 -24.19 -25.19 -20.25
CA ASN A 121 -24.29 -26.41 -21.07
C ASN A 121 -22.94 -26.88 -21.66
N ASN A 122 -21.89 -26.95 -20.86
CA ASN A 122 -20.71 -27.73 -21.20
C ASN A 122 -20.59 -28.81 -20.14
N ASP A 123 -20.44 -30.06 -20.57
CA ASP A 123 -20.32 -31.30 -19.80
C ASP A 123 -19.15 -31.26 -18.79
N ASP A 124 -19.18 -30.32 -17.84
CA ASP A 124 -18.13 -30.14 -16.87
C ASP A 124 -18.48 -31.01 -15.65
N HIS A 125 -18.11 -32.28 -15.75
CA HIS A 125 -18.08 -33.23 -14.63
C HIS A 125 -17.09 -32.82 -13.52
N SER A 126 -16.56 -31.59 -13.53
CA SER A 126 -15.56 -31.09 -12.61
C SER A 126 -15.98 -31.16 -11.15
N LEU A 127 -17.27 -31.11 -10.81
CA LEU A 127 -17.73 -31.33 -9.44
C LEU A 127 -17.67 -32.81 -9.04
N LEU A 128 -18.03 -33.72 -9.95
CA LEU A 128 -17.93 -35.17 -9.70
C LEU A 128 -16.46 -35.59 -9.55
N ASP A 129 -15.59 -35.02 -10.39
CA ASP A 129 -14.14 -35.21 -10.32
C ASP A 129 -13.56 -34.60 -9.05
N LYS A 130 -13.99 -33.41 -8.63
CA LYS A 130 -13.60 -32.79 -7.36
C LYS A 130 -14.11 -33.56 -6.15
N ILE A 131 -15.32 -34.14 -6.18
CA ILE A 131 -15.83 -35.00 -5.10
C ILE A 131 -15.04 -36.31 -5.03
N LEU A 132 -14.68 -36.89 -6.19
CA LEU A 132 -13.84 -38.08 -6.28
C LEU A 132 -12.40 -37.79 -5.82
N GLU A 133 -11.90 -36.58 -6.09
CA GLU A 133 -10.61 -36.07 -5.61
C GLU A 133 -10.64 -35.83 -4.10
N HIS A 134 -11.67 -35.15 -3.57
CA HIS A 134 -11.84 -34.91 -2.14
C HIS A 134 -11.94 -36.23 -1.35
N ASN A 135 -12.64 -37.24 -1.88
CA ASN A 135 -12.69 -38.57 -1.27
C ASN A 135 -11.33 -39.27 -1.22
N LYS A 136 -10.37 -38.91 -2.09
CA LYS A 136 -8.98 -39.38 -2.01
C LYS A 136 -8.16 -38.56 -0.99
N THR A 137 -8.49 -37.29 -0.79
CA THR A 137 -7.76 -36.34 0.06
C THR A 137 -8.19 -36.35 1.54
N ILE A 138 -9.27 -37.07 1.92
CA ILE A 138 -9.66 -37.32 3.33
C ILE A 138 -8.70 -38.36 3.97
N LYS A 139 -7.42 -38.02 4.00
CA LYS A 139 -6.42 -38.49 4.96
C LYS A 139 -5.47 -37.31 5.26
N LEU A 140 -5.63 -36.76 6.47
CA LEU A 140 -4.69 -35.94 7.26
C LEU A 140 -4.62 -34.41 6.99
N TYR A 141 -5.05 -33.62 8.02
CA TYR A 141 -4.49 -32.36 8.58
C TYR A 141 -4.27 -31.13 7.64
N ASN A 142 -4.42 -29.84 8.01
CA ASN A 142 -4.53 -29.09 9.27
C ASN A 142 -4.76 -27.57 8.98
N PHE A 143 -5.32 -26.84 9.97
CA PHE A 143 -5.21 -25.40 10.32
C PHE A 143 -5.58 -24.29 9.31
N ASP A 144 -6.65 -23.55 9.63
CA ASP A 144 -7.03 -22.26 9.02
C ASP A 144 -6.55 -21.04 9.84
N ASP A 145 -6.14 -20.03 9.07
CA ASP A 145 -5.51 -18.76 9.44
C ASP A 145 -6.50 -17.69 9.95
N GLN A 146 -6.01 -16.80 10.82
CA GLN A 146 -6.64 -15.52 11.12
C GLN A 146 -6.08 -14.42 10.21
N GLN A 147 -6.97 -13.78 9.44
CA GLN A 147 -6.67 -12.61 8.61
C GLN A 147 -6.42 -11.35 9.45
N SER A 148 -5.26 -10.73 9.26
CA SER A 148 -4.92 -9.40 9.76
C SER A 148 -5.12 -8.35 8.65
N THR A 149 -5.77 -7.24 9.00
CA THR A 149 -6.08 -6.10 8.13
C THR A 149 -4.83 -5.25 7.86
N SER A 150 -4.05 -5.56 6.82
CA SER A 150 -2.92 -4.72 6.41
C SER A 150 -3.35 -3.59 5.46
N GLN A 151 -2.84 -2.38 5.68
CA GLN A 151 -2.93 -1.26 4.74
C GLN A 151 -2.35 -1.68 3.39
N GLN A 152 -3.17 -1.68 2.35
CA GLN A 152 -2.78 -2.06 1.00
C GLN A 152 -2.24 -0.85 0.24
N TYR A 153 -1.01 -0.96 -0.27
CA TYR A 153 -0.41 0.00 -1.20
C TYR A 153 -0.34 -0.63 -2.59
N HIS A 154 -0.69 0.12 -3.64
CA HIS A 154 -0.43 -0.30 -5.02
C HIS A 154 0.87 0.36 -5.49
N LEU A 155 1.82 -0.46 -5.93
CA LEU A 155 3.13 -0.02 -6.39
C LEU A 155 3.23 -0.18 -7.90
N THR A 156 3.53 0.90 -8.62
CA THR A 156 3.75 0.84 -10.07
C THR A 156 5.13 1.39 -10.40
N PHE A 157 5.91 0.63 -11.15
CA PHE A 157 7.20 1.06 -11.67
C PHE A 157 7.02 1.58 -13.09
N LYS A 158 7.60 2.75 -13.38
CA LYS A 158 7.66 3.29 -14.73
C LYS A 158 9.11 3.48 -15.13
N ASN A 159 9.46 2.89 -16.27
CA ASN A 159 10.68 3.18 -16.99
C ASN A 159 10.28 4.04 -18.19
N GLU A 160 10.65 5.32 -18.18
CA GLU A 160 10.39 6.23 -19.29
C GLU A 160 11.69 6.43 -20.09
N THR A 161 11.65 6.14 -21.38
CA THR A 161 12.75 6.39 -22.32
C THR A 161 12.54 7.78 -22.93
N ASN A 162 13.33 8.77 -22.51
CA ASN A 162 13.26 10.10 -23.09
C ASN A 162 13.99 10.16 -24.46
N GLN A 163 13.61 11.12 -25.32
CA GLN A 163 14.21 11.34 -26.65
C GLN A 163 15.75 11.57 -26.62
N SER A 164 16.34 11.75 -25.44
CA SER A 164 17.78 11.89 -25.20
C SER A 164 18.53 10.58 -24.89
N ASN A 165 17.88 9.41 -24.97
CA ASN A 165 18.43 8.10 -24.54
C ASN A 165 18.86 8.05 -23.05
N GLN A 166 18.31 8.91 -22.20
CA GLN A 166 18.40 8.74 -20.74
C GLN A 166 17.15 7.99 -20.26
N GLU A 167 17.38 6.85 -19.61
CA GLU A 167 16.35 6.08 -18.91
C GLU A 167 16.21 6.62 -17.49
N SER A 168 15.01 6.99 -17.08
CA SER A 168 14.75 7.39 -15.69
C SER A 168 13.74 6.44 -15.07
N ASN A 169 14.13 5.83 -13.94
CA ASN A 169 13.27 4.97 -13.15
C ASN A 169 12.49 5.79 -12.13
N SER A 170 11.17 5.63 -12.12
CA SER A 170 10.30 6.25 -11.12
C SER A 170 9.44 5.20 -10.43
N ILE A 171 9.19 5.44 -9.15
CA ILE A 171 8.25 4.64 -8.35
C ILE A 171 6.98 5.45 -8.12
N ILE A 172 5.85 4.81 -8.35
CA ILE A 172 4.53 5.35 -8.00
C ILE A 172 4.01 4.55 -6.83
N ILE A 173 3.89 5.22 -5.68
CA ILE A 173 3.26 4.67 -4.49
C ILE A 173 1.85 5.23 -4.43
N CYS A 174 0.86 4.36 -4.64
CA CYS A 174 -0.55 4.71 -4.51
C CYS A 174 -1.07 4.21 -3.16
N PRO A 175 -1.17 5.08 -2.14
CA PRO A 175 -2.04 4.79 -1.02
C PRO A 175 -3.48 4.72 -1.55
N ILE A 176 -4.30 3.83 -0.98
CA ILE A 176 -5.74 3.73 -1.30
C ILE A 176 -6.47 5.08 -1.15
N THR A 177 -5.87 6.03 -0.40
CA THR A 177 -6.39 7.38 -0.13
C THR A 177 -6.09 8.45 -1.20
N LYS A 178 -5.79 8.05 -2.45
CA LYS A 178 -5.88 8.85 -3.70
C LYS A 178 -4.78 9.87 -4.04
N THR A 179 -3.76 10.09 -3.23
CA THR A 179 -2.63 10.96 -3.63
C THR A 179 -1.52 10.16 -4.29
N PHE A 180 -1.28 10.42 -5.58
CA PHE A 180 -0.13 9.87 -6.31
C PHE A 180 1.12 10.66 -5.93
N VAL A 181 2.10 9.99 -5.34
CA VAL A 181 3.43 10.56 -5.14
C VAL A 181 4.37 9.87 -6.12
N ILE A 182 4.92 10.65 -7.06
CA ILE A 182 5.96 10.21 -7.98
C ILE A 182 7.27 10.75 -7.43
N ASN A 183 8.15 9.84 -7.00
CA ASN A 183 9.48 10.19 -6.55
C ASN A 183 10.51 9.60 -7.50
N GLU A 184 11.50 10.41 -7.85
CA GLU A 184 12.67 9.97 -8.59
C GLU A 184 13.51 9.06 -7.68
N MET A 185 13.99 7.94 -8.24
CA MET A 185 14.72 6.92 -7.47
C MET A 185 16.20 7.25 -7.33
N ILE A 186 16.51 8.43 -6.77
CA ILE A 186 17.89 8.92 -6.62
C ILE A 186 18.69 7.93 -5.76
N GLY A 187 19.81 7.44 -6.30
CA GLY A 187 20.70 6.48 -5.61
C GLY A 187 20.34 5.01 -5.80
N VAL A 188 19.30 4.71 -6.59
CA VAL A 188 19.01 3.36 -7.09
C VAL A 188 19.57 3.27 -8.50
N ASP A 189 20.34 2.22 -8.81
CA ASP A 189 20.86 2.09 -10.17
C ASP A 189 19.74 1.64 -11.14
N GLU A 190 19.92 1.91 -12.43
CA GLU A 190 18.93 1.61 -13.46
C GLU A 190 18.77 0.10 -13.67
N TYR A 191 17.57 -0.45 -13.41
CA TYR A 191 17.29 -1.88 -13.60
C TYR A 191 15.91 -2.18 -14.18
N SER A 192 15.85 -3.28 -14.94
CA SER A 192 14.63 -3.94 -15.37
C SER A 192 14.24 -5.04 -14.38
N PHE A 193 12.93 -5.33 -14.27
CA PHE A 193 12.37 -6.43 -13.47
C PHE A 193 12.67 -6.35 -11.97
N MET A 194 12.24 -5.26 -11.32
CA MET A 194 12.29 -5.15 -9.86
C MET A 194 11.09 -5.85 -9.21
N SER A 195 11.34 -6.50 -8.06
CA SER A 195 10.28 -6.92 -7.14
C SER A 195 10.30 -6.05 -5.89
N ALA A 196 9.15 -5.88 -5.23
CA ALA A 196 9.06 -5.01 -4.07
C ALA A 196 8.22 -5.62 -2.95
N CYS A 197 8.55 -5.25 -1.70
CA CYS A 197 7.85 -5.70 -0.52
C CYS A 197 7.77 -4.59 0.54
N TYR A 198 6.58 -4.39 1.13
CA TYR A 198 6.37 -3.46 2.23
C TYR A 198 6.50 -4.18 3.57
N ASP A 199 7.21 -3.58 4.53
CA ASP A 199 7.42 -4.19 5.85
C ASP A 199 6.29 -4.00 6.86
N SER A 200 5.18 -3.41 6.43
CA SER A 200 4.05 -3.05 7.30
C SER A 200 4.36 -1.94 8.33
N GLN A 201 5.48 -1.23 8.18
CA GLN A 201 5.85 -0.12 9.06
C GLN A 201 6.09 1.16 8.25
N ASP A 202 7.31 1.35 7.75
CA ASP A 202 7.75 2.59 7.13
C ASP A 202 8.76 2.38 5.99
N HIS A 203 9.02 1.12 5.61
CA HIS A 203 9.97 0.83 4.54
C HIS A 203 9.39 -0.06 3.43
N ILE A 204 9.73 0.30 2.20
CA ILE A 204 9.54 -0.55 1.02
C ILE A 204 10.91 -1.07 0.59
N TYR A 205 11.03 -2.38 0.45
CA TYR A 205 12.25 -3.04 -0.01
C TYR A 205 12.11 -3.34 -1.49
N LEU A 206 13.13 -3.01 -2.26
CA LEU A 206 13.22 -3.27 -3.70
C LEU A 206 14.36 -4.23 -3.98
N PHE A 207 14.09 -5.25 -4.76
CA PHE A 207 15.05 -6.26 -5.18
C PHE A 207 15.31 -6.02 -6.67
N ASP A 208 16.56 -5.72 -7.04
CA ASP A 208 16.95 -5.74 -8.46
C ASP A 208 16.94 -7.19 -8.97
N GLY A 209 16.72 -7.39 -10.27
CA GLY A 209 16.34 -8.72 -10.73
C GLY A 209 16.58 -9.00 -12.19
N HIS A 210 17.70 -8.56 -12.77
CA HIS A 210 18.01 -8.96 -14.15
C HIS A 210 19.49 -9.30 -14.38
N GLY A 211 19.75 -10.59 -14.61
CA GLY A 211 20.99 -11.09 -15.24
C GLY A 211 22.28 -10.95 -14.41
N LYS A 212 22.19 -11.02 -13.08
CA LYS A 212 23.36 -10.87 -12.18
C LYS A 212 23.46 -12.01 -11.18
N ASN A 213 24.68 -12.24 -10.72
CA ASN A 213 24.98 -13.15 -9.60
C ASN A 213 24.77 -12.51 -8.22
N ARG A 214 24.45 -11.21 -8.21
CA ARG A 214 24.28 -10.40 -7.00
C ARG A 214 23.01 -9.59 -7.12
N VAL A 215 22.20 -9.71 -6.09
CA VAL A 215 20.93 -9.01 -5.93
C VAL A 215 21.15 -7.89 -4.94
N TYR A 216 20.93 -6.65 -5.38
CA TYR A 216 20.90 -5.48 -4.55
C TYR A 216 19.50 -5.30 -3.98
N ILE A 217 19.45 -5.19 -2.65
CA ILE A 217 18.24 -4.79 -1.95
C ILE A 217 18.37 -3.31 -1.63
N TYR A 218 17.47 -2.51 -2.19
CA TYR A 218 17.29 -1.12 -1.80
C TYR A 218 16.16 -1.02 -0.79
N ARG A 219 16.25 -0.02 0.08
CA ARG A 219 15.23 0.30 1.07
C ARG A 219 14.79 1.73 0.85
N TYR A 220 13.49 1.92 0.64
CA TYR A 220 12.84 3.21 0.54
C TYR A 220 12.17 3.53 1.87
N ASN A 221 12.53 4.66 2.49
CA ASN A 221 11.87 5.14 3.68
C ASN A 221 10.69 6.05 3.29
N ILE A 222 9.48 5.62 3.66
CA ILE A 222 8.24 6.30 3.28
C ILE A 222 8.14 7.69 3.95
N ASN A 223 8.67 7.83 5.17
CA ASN A 223 8.53 9.05 5.96
C ASN A 223 9.33 10.23 5.40
N ASN A 224 10.52 9.96 4.87
CA ASN A 224 11.41 11.00 4.36
C ASN A 224 11.63 10.93 2.84
N SER A 225 11.00 9.98 2.16
CA SER A 225 11.11 9.77 0.71
C SER A 225 12.55 9.55 0.21
N THR A 226 13.39 8.86 0.98
CA THR A 226 14.77 8.56 0.60
C THR A 226 14.99 7.09 0.29
N PHE A 227 15.88 6.81 -0.66
CA PHE A 227 16.41 5.49 -0.95
C PHE A 227 17.78 5.29 -0.32
N GLU A 228 18.05 4.07 0.14
CA GLU A 228 19.39 3.62 0.49
C GLU A 228 19.62 2.18 0.04
N ARG A 229 20.88 1.81 -0.18
CA ARG A 229 21.25 0.41 -0.42
C ARG A 229 21.28 -0.33 0.91
N TYR A 230 20.34 -1.26 1.09
CA TYR A 230 20.14 -1.98 2.35
C TYR A 230 21.13 -3.15 2.55
N THR A 231 21.28 -3.99 1.53
CA THR A 231 22.24 -5.10 1.51
C THR A 231 22.50 -5.60 0.09
N THR A 232 23.41 -6.56 -0.04
CA THR A 232 23.64 -7.34 -1.26
C THR A 232 23.55 -8.82 -0.92
N ILE A 233 22.92 -9.60 -1.78
CA ILE A 233 22.83 -11.04 -1.64
C ILE A 233 23.45 -11.70 -2.87
N ASP A 234 24.36 -12.66 -2.65
CA ASP A 234 24.85 -13.52 -3.71
C ASP A 234 23.80 -14.60 -4.02
N ILE A 235 22.96 -14.35 -5.04
CA ILE A 235 22.02 -15.33 -5.58
C ILE A 235 22.18 -15.35 -7.09
N THR A 236 22.46 -16.51 -7.67
CA THR A 236 22.49 -16.70 -9.12
C THR A 236 21.06 -16.84 -9.65
N THR A 237 20.44 -15.73 -10.07
CA THR A 237 19.08 -15.74 -10.64
C THR A 237 18.97 -14.70 -11.73
N TYR A 238 18.25 -15.01 -12.80
CA TYR A 238 17.92 -14.02 -13.82
C TYR A 238 16.77 -13.11 -13.44
N SER A 239 15.83 -13.51 -12.58
CA SER A 239 14.72 -12.67 -12.15
C SER A 239 14.05 -13.07 -10.84
N HIS A 240 13.56 -12.05 -10.13
CA HIS A 240 12.67 -12.17 -8.97
C HIS A 240 11.25 -11.85 -9.42
N HIS A 241 10.33 -12.81 -9.35
CA HIS A 241 8.95 -12.56 -9.72
C HIS A 241 8.14 -11.98 -8.56
N ILE A 242 8.31 -12.54 -7.36
CA ILE A 242 7.50 -12.21 -6.20
C ILE A 242 8.40 -12.26 -4.97
N THR A 243 8.35 -11.20 -4.16
CA THR A 243 9.02 -11.14 -2.87
C THR A 243 8.05 -10.68 -1.80
N PHE A 244 8.00 -11.38 -0.67
CA PHE A 244 7.13 -11.06 0.45
C PHE A 244 7.86 -11.21 1.79
N LEU A 245 7.38 -10.47 2.80
CA LEU A 245 7.90 -10.48 4.16
C LEU A 245 7.04 -11.40 5.02
N LEU A 246 7.66 -12.36 5.70
CA LEU A 246 6.97 -13.20 6.68
C LEU A 246 7.88 -13.52 7.86
N LYS A 247 7.42 -13.19 9.08
CA LYS A 247 8.11 -13.50 10.35
C LYS A 247 9.59 -13.05 10.40
N GLY A 248 9.90 -11.87 9.84
CA GLY A 248 11.25 -11.32 9.82
C GLY A 248 12.17 -11.84 8.70
N TYR A 249 11.62 -12.59 7.75
CA TYR A 249 12.36 -13.09 6.59
C TYR A 249 11.73 -12.61 5.29
N PHE A 250 12.58 -12.25 4.32
CA PHE A 250 12.14 -12.13 2.93
C PHE A 250 12.11 -13.51 2.29
N TYR A 251 11.01 -13.81 1.62
CA TYR A 251 10.85 -14.97 0.77
C TYR A 251 10.73 -14.49 -0.66
N SER A 252 11.65 -14.91 -1.52
CA SER A 252 11.64 -14.54 -2.93
C SER A 252 11.58 -15.78 -3.82
N PHE A 253 10.61 -15.81 -4.72
CA PHE A 253 10.49 -16.88 -5.72
C PHE A 253 11.24 -16.51 -6.99
N THR A 254 12.14 -17.40 -7.41
CA THR A 254 13.02 -17.22 -8.57
C THR A 254 12.65 -18.27 -9.62
N PRO A 255 11.90 -17.91 -10.68
CA PRO A 255 11.31 -18.89 -11.61
C PRO A 255 12.33 -19.77 -12.32
N GLU A 256 13.49 -19.21 -12.64
CA GLU A 256 14.54 -19.90 -13.37
C GLU A 256 15.15 -21.05 -12.55
N THR A 257 15.45 -20.80 -11.27
CA THR A 257 16.00 -21.83 -10.39
C THR A 257 14.91 -22.75 -9.82
N LYS A 258 13.64 -22.32 -9.91
CA LYS A 258 12.47 -22.96 -9.28
C LYS A 258 12.62 -23.11 -7.76
N LYS A 259 13.37 -22.20 -7.13
CA LYS A 259 13.59 -22.18 -5.68
C LYS A 259 12.96 -20.95 -5.04
N ILE A 260 12.66 -21.11 -3.75
CA ILE A 260 12.31 -20.01 -2.86
C ILE A 260 13.55 -19.70 -2.03
N VAL A 261 14.09 -18.50 -2.20
CA VAL A 261 15.19 -18.03 -1.37
C VAL A 261 14.62 -17.40 -0.12
N LYS A 262 15.09 -17.84 1.05
CA LYS A 262 14.77 -17.25 2.34
C LYS A 262 15.94 -16.38 2.79
N PHE A 263 15.67 -15.12 3.08
CA PHE A 263 16.66 -14.17 3.57
C PHE A 263 16.25 -13.61 4.93
N ASP A 264 17.17 -13.67 5.89
CA ASP A 264 16.98 -13.10 7.23
C ASP A 264 17.39 -11.62 7.25
N ILE A 265 16.44 -10.77 7.62
CA ILE A 265 16.59 -9.31 7.62
C ILE A 265 17.59 -8.85 8.69
N ASN A 266 17.63 -9.52 9.83
CA ASN A 266 18.45 -9.10 10.96
C ASN A 266 19.91 -9.53 10.76
N SER A 267 20.10 -10.80 10.40
CA SER A 267 21.46 -11.33 10.19
C SER A 267 22.02 -11.01 8.81
N LYS A 268 21.17 -10.59 7.87
CA LYS A 268 21.49 -10.37 6.46
C LYS A 268 22.08 -11.61 5.79
N THR A 269 21.57 -12.79 6.15
CA THR A 269 22.04 -14.07 5.61
C THR A 269 20.94 -14.78 4.81
N THR A 270 21.34 -15.60 3.84
CA THR A 270 20.45 -16.45 3.07
C THR A 270 20.48 -17.90 3.55
N ALA A 271 19.34 -18.55 3.45
CA ALA A 271 19.21 -20.00 3.52
C ALA A 271 18.47 -20.48 2.27
N ASP A 272 19.11 -21.37 1.52
CA ASP A 272 18.49 -22.04 0.37
C ASP A 272 17.61 -23.20 0.86
N TYR A 273 16.40 -23.28 0.30
CA TYR A 273 15.48 -24.40 0.48
C TYR A 273 15.15 -25.02 -0.87
#